data_AF-A0A0C3B1E3-F1
#
_entry.id   AF-A0A0C3B1E3-F1
#
_cell.length_a   1.000
_cell.length_b   1.000
_cell.length_c   1.000
_cell.angle_alpha   90.00
_cell.angle_beta   90.00
_cell.angle_gamma   90.00
#
_symmetry.space_group_name_H-M   'P 1'
#
loop_
_entity.id
_entity.type
_entity.pdbx_description
1 polymer ?
#
loop_
_entity_poly.entity_id
_entity_poly.type
_entity_poly.pdbx_seq_one_letter_code
_entity_poly.pdbx_strand_id
1 'polypeptide(L)'
;MLELPWTKTTRKKGASVKLASQIPGMDATIALCHHFVHSPLDDDKLLCEYSEGKLAKVMDKELLMSMCNTIWSANGLPRFTGHSFRIGGTTSLLLAGIDVEIVKSMGRWSSDAFKLYWRKTNVLFAKHASNVDWQNFDIVEQ
;
A
#
# COMPACT_ATOMS: atom_id res chain seq x y z
N MET A 1 12.08 8.84 0.20
CA MET A 1 10.75 9.49 0.30
C MET A 1 10.34 9.87 -1.10
N LEU A 2 9.08 9.67 -1.48
CA LEU A 2 8.56 9.99 -2.82
C LEU A 2 7.66 11.23 -2.72
N GLU A 3 7.95 12.27 -3.48
CA GLU A 3 7.16 13.49 -3.51
C GLU A 3 6.17 13.45 -4.67
N LEU A 4 4.88 13.50 -4.37
CA LEU A 4 3.84 13.59 -5.39
C LEU A 4 3.48 15.05 -5.62
N PRO A 5 3.37 15.53 -6.87
CA PRO A 5 3.08 16.93 -7.16
C PRO A 5 1.65 17.34 -6.79
N TRP A 6 0.70 16.40 -6.88
CA TRP A 6 -0.69 16.60 -6.48
C TRP A 6 -1.34 15.27 -6.12
N THR A 7 -2.52 15.33 -5.51
CA THR A 7 -3.28 14.13 -5.11
C THR A 7 -4.73 14.24 -5.57
N LYS A 8 -5.43 13.12 -5.70
CA LYS A 8 -6.84 13.09 -6.13
C LYS A 8 -7.73 14.06 -5.34
N THR A 9 -7.49 14.20 -4.03
CA THR A 9 -8.31 15.02 -3.13
C THR A 9 -7.83 16.46 -3.05
N THR A 10 -6.52 16.70 -3.09
CA THR A 10 -5.95 18.05 -2.97
C THR A 10 -5.91 18.82 -4.28
N ARG A 11 -5.79 18.13 -5.43
CA ARG A 11 -5.73 18.64 -6.82
C ARG A 11 -4.65 19.68 -7.16
N LYS A 12 -4.11 20.40 -6.18
CA LYS A 12 -3.09 21.46 -6.33
C LYS A 12 -1.91 21.31 -5.37
N LYS A 13 -2.10 20.65 -4.23
CA LYS A 13 -1.06 20.43 -3.22
C LYS A 13 -0.56 18.98 -3.29
N GLY A 14 0.76 18.81 -3.30
CA GLY A 14 1.41 17.52 -3.30
C GLY A 14 1.22 16.70 -2.03
N ALA A 15 1.89 15.56 -1.98
CA ALA A 15 2.03 14.77 -0.77
C ALA A 15 3.31 13.95 -0.77
N SER A 16 3.95 13.90 0.39
CA SER A 16 5.12 13.05 0.63
C SER A 16 4.66 11.64 0.99
N VAL A 17 5.20 10.64 0.29
CA VAL A 17 4.96 9.22 0.54
C VAL A 17 6.23 8.63 1.12
N LYS A 18 6.15 8.15 2.36
CA LYS A 18 7.21 7.38 2.99
C LYS A 18 7.16 5.96 2.46
N LEU A 19 8.24 5.53 1.84
CA LEU A 19 8.46 4.14 1.44
C LEU A 19 9.36 3.53 2.50
N ALA A 20 8.80 2.63 3.28
CA ALA A 20 9.56 1.83 4.23
C ALA A 20 10.03 0.57 3.51
N SER A 21 11.28 0.19 3.74
CA SER A 21 11.78 -1.10 3.28
C SER A 21 10.96 -2.22 3.88
N GLN A 22 10.68 -3.24 3.08
CA GLN A 22 9.90 -4.42 3.46
C GLN A 22 10.69 -5.68 3.15
N ILE A 23 10.08 -6.84 3.38
CA ILE A 23 10.69 -8.13 3.06
C ILE A 23 11.14 -8.18 1.58
N PRO A 24 12.28 -8.83 1.30
CA PRO A 24 12.77 -8.97 -0.08
C PRO A 24 11.68 -9.53 -1.02
N GLY A 25 11.53 -8.92 -2.19
CA GLY A 25 10.53 -9.30 -3.20
C GLY A 25 9.17 -8.60 -3.06
N MET A 26 8.88 -7.91 -1.95
CA MET A 26 7.69 -7.06 -1.80
C MET A 26 8.03 -5.61 -1.42
N ASP A 27 9.30 -5.26 -1.49
CA ASP A 27 9.81 -3.94 -1.16
C ASP A 27 9.61 -2.95 -2.33
N ALA A 28 8.72 -1.98 -2.13
CA ALA A 28 8.43 -0.95 -3.12
C ALA A 28 9.63 -0.04 -3.42
N THR A 29 10.53 0.14 -2.46
CA THR A 29 11.78 0.91 -2.64
C THR A 29 12.71 0.19 -3.60
N ILE A 30 12.88 -1.14 -3.44
CA ILE A 30 13.68 -1.95 -4.38
C ILE A 30 13.04 -1.95 -5.77
N ALA A 31 11.71 -2.13 -5.85
CA ALA A 31 10.99 -2.12 -7.13
C ALA A 31 11.16 -0.78 -7.88
N LEU A 32 11.10 0.34 -7.16
CA LEU A 32 11.34 1.67 -7.74
C LEU A 32 12.80 1.87 -8.16
N CYS A 33 13.77 1.43 -7.38
CA CYS A 33 15.17 1.47 -7.78
C CYS A 33 15.40 0.69 -9.08
N HIS A 34 14.86 -0.52 -9.19
CA HIS A 34 14.90 -1.30 -10.43
C HIS A 34 14.23 -0.56 -11.59
N HIS A 35 13.07 0.06 -11.35
CA HIS A 35 12.38 0.83 -12.36
C HIS A 35 13.24 1.99 -12.89
N PHE A 36 13.83 2.80 -12.01
CA PHE A 36 14.65 3.94 -12.41
C PHE A 36 15.96 3.55 -13.11
N VAL A 37 16.52 2.37 -12.82
CA VAL A 37 17.69 1.86 -13.54
C VAL A 37 17.34 1.51 -14.99
N HIS A 38 16.16 0.94 -15.23
CA HIS A 38 15.74 0.49 -16.56
C HIS A 38 14.92 1.52 -17.35
N SER A 39 14.38 2.52 -16.67
CA SER A 39 13.60 3.61 -17.24
C SER A 39 13.95 4.89 -16.48
N PRO A 40 15.12 5.49 -16.77
CA PRO A 40 15.50 6.76 -16.16
C PRO A 40 14.43 7.80 -16.44
N LEU A 41 13.94 8.44 -15.38
CA LEU A 41 12.90 9.47 -15.47
C LEU A 41 13.56 10.83 -15.27
N ASP A 42 13.38 11.73 -16.23
CA ASP A 42 13.63 13.15 -16.04
C ASP A 42 12.53 13.76 -15.15
N ASP A 43 12.78 14.95 -14.60
CA ASP A 43 11.87 15.62 -13.64
C ASP A 43 10.46 15.90 -14.21
N ASP A 44 10.30 15.91 -15.53
CA ASP A 44 9.03 16.13 -16.23
C ASP A 44 8.25 14.83 -16.51
N LYS A 45 8.81 13.66 -16.19
CA LYS A 45 8.21 12.35 -16.46
C LYS A 45 7.33 11.84 -15.33
N LEU A 46 6.35 11.01 -15.70
CA LEU A 46 5.48 10.35 -14.73
C LEU A 46 6.18 9.16 -14.09
N LEU A 47 5.94 8.93 -12.79
CA LEU A 47 6.48 7.77 -12.06
C LEU A 47 6.13 6.41 -12.69
N CYS A 48 5.04 6.34 -13.46
CA CYS A 48 4.60 5.12 -14.15
C CYS A 48 4.95 5.12 -15.64
N GLU A 49 5.77 6.07 -16.10
CA GLU A 49 6.36 6.04 -17.43
C GLU A 49 7.52 5.03 -17.46
N TYR A 50 7.59 4.21 -18.51
CA TYR A 50 8.64 3.22 -18.69
C TYR A 50 9.08 3.15 -20.15
N SER A 51 10.31 2.68 -20.36
CA SER A 51 10.88 2.52 -21.69
C SER A 51 10.62 1.12 -22.24
N GLU A 52 10.04 1.05 -23.43
CA GLU A 52 9.93 -0.16 -24.24
C GLU A 52 10.80 0.02 -25.50
N GLY A 53 12.06 -0.40 -25.42
CA GLY A 53 13.05 -0.12 -26.45
C GLY A 53 13.30 1.38 -26.59
N LYS A 54 12.92 1.96 -27.73
CA LYS A 54 13.04 3.41 -27.99
C LYS A 54 11.78 4.21 -27.68
N LEU A 55 10.69 3.55 -27.30
CA LEU A 55 9.40 4.19 -27.06
C LEU A 55 9.18 4.38 -25.56
N ALA A 56 8.74 5.58 -25.19
CA ALA A 56 8.25 5.85 -23.83
C ALA A 56 6.76 5.52 -23.77
N LYS A 57 6.36 4.76 -22.75
CA LYS A 57 4.97 4.37 -22.49
C LYS A 57 4.58 4.72 -21.07
N VAL A 58 3.31 5.06 -20.87
CA VAL A 58 2.75 5.28 -19.53
C VAL A 58 1.92 4.07 -19.14
N MET A 59 2.21 3.49 -17.97
CA MET A 59 1.37 2.46 -17.39
C MET A 59 0.22 3.12 -16.63
N ASP A 60 -0.97 3.11 -17.23
CA ASP A 60 -2.18 3.51 -16.54
C ASP A 60 -2.78 2.36 -15.71
N LYS A 61 -3.86 2.67 -14.99
CA LYS A 61 -4.54 1.72 -14.10
C LYS A 61 -5.16 0.57 -14.90
N GLU A 62 -5.76 0.84 -16.04
CA GLU A 62 -6.47 -0.14 -16.86
C GLU A 62 -5.48 -1.17 -17.43
N LEU A 63 -4.36 -0.70 -17.97
CA LEU A 63 -3.27 -1.53 -18.48
C LEU A 63 -2.65 -2.36 -17.36
N LEU A 64 -2.29 -1.74 -16.23
CA LEU A 64 -1.74 -2.47 -15.07
C LEU A 64 -2.68 -3.60 -14.63
N MET A 65 -3.97 -3.29 -14.45
CA MET A 65 -4.95 -4.28 -14.02
C MET A 65 -5.16 -5.37 -15.07
N SER A 66 -5.11 -5.05 -16.35
CA SER A 66 -5.20 -6.03 -17.44
C SER A 66 -4.01 -7.01 -17.41
N MET A 67 -2.79 -6.47 -17.28
CA MET A 67 -1.57 -7.27 -17.16
C MET A 67 -1.62 -8.19 -15.94
N CYS A 68 -1.91 -7.65 -14.76
CA CYS A 68 -1.98 -8.45 -13.54
C CYS A 68 -3.02 -9.56 -13.63
N ASN A 69 -4.23 -9.26 -14.10
CA ASN A 69 -5.29 -10.27 -14.21
C ASN A 69 -5.00 -11.33 -15.27
N THR A 70 -4.28 -10.98 -16.35
CA THR A 70 -3.80 -11.97 -17.32
C THR A 70 -2.86 -12.96 -16.67
N ILE A 71 -1.86 -12.47 -15.92
CA ILE A 71 -0.89 -13.30 -15.19
C ILE A 71 -1.59 -14.18 -14.14
N TRP A 72 -2.46 -13.59 -13.33
CA TRP A 72 -3.19 -14.31 -12.28
C TRP A 72 -4.10 -15.40 -12.85
N SER A 73 -4.86 -15.08 -13.90
CA SER A 73 -5.75 -16.05 -14.56
C SER A 73 -4.96 -17.23 -15.12
N ALA A 74 -3.80 -16.99 -15.75
CA ALA A 74 -2.92 -18.05 -16.24
C ALA A 74 -2.39 -18.97 -15.13
N ASN A 75 -2.38 -18.50 -13.87
CA ASN A 75 -1.97 -19.25 -12.69
C ASN A 75 -3.17 -19.75 -11.84
N GLY A 76 -4.38 -19.73 -12.38
CA GLY A 76 -5.59 -20.22 -11.70
C GLY A 76 -6.07 -19.32 -10.55
N LEU A 77 -5.58 -18.09 -10.47
CA LEU A 77 -6.01 -17.11 -9.47
C LEU A 77 -7.22 -16.30 -9.97
N PRO A 78 -8.12 -15.87 -9.07
CA PRO A 78 -9.31 -15.10 -9.46
C PRO A 78 -8.95 -13.69 -9.91
N ARG A 79 -9.91 -13.04 -10.57
CA ARG A 79 -9.79 -11.66 -11.00
C ARG A 79 -9.82 -10.70 -9.81
N PHE A 80 -8.89 -9.74 -9.76
CA PHE A 80 -8.88 -8.65 -8.78
C PHE A 80 -9.00 -7.26 -9.42
N THR A 81 -9.31 -6.26 -8.60
CA THR A 81 -9.40 -4.85 -9.00
C THR A 81 -8.45 -4.01 -8.16
N GLY A 82 -8.24 -2.74 -8.54
CA GLY A 82 -7.51 -1.79 -7.70
C GLY A 82 -8.07 -1.65 -6.27
N HIS A 83 -9.38 -1.87 -6.09
CA HIS A 83 -10.00 -1.88 -4.77
C HIS A 83 -9.53 -3.07 -3.90
N SER A 84 -9.28 -4.23 -4.54
CA SER A 84 -8.74 -5.42 -3.87
C SER A 84 -7.38 -5.15 -3.25
N PHE A 85 -6.53 -4.34 -3.88
CA PHE A 85 -5.24 -3.93 -3.31
C PHE A 85 -5.39 -3.13 -2.02
N ARG A 86 -6.40 -2.24 -1.93
CA ARG A 86 -6.67 -1.49 -0.69
C ARG A 86 -7.12 -2.42 0.44
N ILE A 87 -8.08 -3.30 0.15
CA ILE A 87 -8.58 -4.29 1.11
C ILE A 87 -7.45 -5.21 1.59
N GLY A 88 -6.71 -5.78 0.64
CA GLY A 88 -5.60 -6.69 0.91
C GLY A 88 -4.48 -6.01 1.68
N GLY A 89 -4.03 -4.83 1.22
CA GLY A 89 -2.99 -4.06 1.88
C GLY A 89 -3.33 -3.69 3.31
N THR A 90 -4.53 -3.12 3.56
CA THR A 90 -4.99 -2.82 4.92
C THR A 90 -5.04 -4.08 5.78
N THR A 91 -5.63 -5.17 5.27
CA THR A 91 -5.76 -6.41 6.02
C THR A 91 -4.39 -7.01 6.36
N SER A 92 -3.45 -7.02 5.41
CA SER A 92 -2.10 -7.55 5.62
C SER A 92 -1.31 -6.73 6.64
N LEU A 93 -1.36 -5.40 6.60
CA LEU A 93 -0.68 -4.55 7.58
C LEU A 93 -1.24 -4.74 8.99
N LEU A 94 -2.57 -4.80 9.14
CA LEU A 94 -3.20 -5.05 10.43
C LEU A 94 -2.88 -6.46 10.97
N LEU A 95 -2.84 -7.46 10.09
CA LEU A 95 -2.40 -8.81 10.45
C LEU A 95 -0.92 -8.87 10.79
N ALA A 96 -0.08 -7.96 10.28
CA ALA A 96 1.31 -7.82 10.68
C ALA A 96 1.46 -7.16 12.07
N GLY A 97 0.36 -6.73 12.69
CA GLY A 97 0.38 -6.08 14.00
C GLY A 97 0.65 -4.57 13.96
N ILE A 98 0.64 -3.97 12.76
CA ILE A 98 0.84 -2.53 12.63
C ILE A 98 -0.37 -1.80 13.19
N ASP A 99 -0.11 -0.78 14.00
CA ASP A 99 -1.13 0.06 14.63
C ASP A 99 -2.10 0.65 13.60
N VAL A 100 -3.37 0.74 13.98
CA VAL A 100 -4.47 1.18 13.12
C VAL A 100 -4.26 2.60 12.58
N GLU A 101 -3.75 3.52 13.39
CA GLU A 101 -3.49 4.90 12.97
C GLU A 101 -2.27 4.98 12.05
N ILE A 102 -1.28 4.11 12.25
CA ILE A 102 -0.16 3.96 11.30
C ILE A 102 -0.69 3.45 9.95
N VAL A 103 -1.53 2.41 9.93
CA VAL A 103 -2.14 1.91 8.68
C VAL A 103 -2.98 3.00 7.99
N LYS A 104 -3.75 3.78 8.76
CA LYS A 104 -4.52 4.92 8.28
C LYS A 104 -3.62 5.95 7.59
N SER A 105 -2.51 6.30 8.22
CA SER A 105 -1.48 7.20 7.71
C SER A 105 -0.82 6.67 6.44
N MET A 106 -0.42 5.40 6.42
CA MET A 106 0.21 4.73 5.26
C MET A 106 -0.70 4.74 4.02
N GLY A 107 -1.99 4.47 4.19
CA GLY A 107 -2.95 4.56 3.09
C GLY A 107 -3.48 5.97 2.81
N ARG A 108 -2.97 6.97 3.55
CA ARG A 108 -3.27 8.40 3.38
C ARG A 108 -4.77 8.71 3.48
N TRP A 109 -5.45 8.04 4.40
CA TRP A 109 -6.86 8.27 4.68
C TRP A 109 -7.03 9.39 5.70
N SER A 110 -7.77 10.43 5.32
CA SER A 110 -8.13 11.53 6.23
C SER A 110 -9.31 11.20 7.14
N SER A 111 -10.10 10.17 6.80
CA SER A 111 -11.28 9.75 7.55
C SER A 111 -11.23 8.27 7.89
N ASP A 112 -12.19 7.84 8.70
CA ASP A 112 -12.33 6.45 9.15
C ASP A 112 -12.93 5.50 8.08
N ALA A 113 -13.11 5.97 6.85
CA ALA A 113 -13.62 5.15 5.75
C ALA A 113 -12.75 3.90 5.47
N PHE A 114 -11.47 3.92 5.85
CA PHE A 114 -10.57 2.78 5.71
C PHE A 114 -10.97 1.57 6.58
N LYS A 115 -11.74 1.78 7.66
CA LYS A 115 -12.28 0.70 8.50
C LYS A 115 -13.16 -0.26 7.69
N LEU A 116 -13.81 0.23 6.62
CA LEU A 116 -14.60 -0.60 5.70
C LEU A 116 -13.75 -1.58 4.88
N TYR A 117 -12.43 -1.42 4.86
CA TYR A 117 -11.50 -2.31 4.18
C TYR A 117 -11.00 -3.46 5.05
N TRP A 118 -11.37 -3.49 6.33
CA TRP A 118 -10.95 -4.56 7.23
C TRP A 118 -11.63 -5.87 6.83
N ARG A 119 -10.85 -6.92 6.66
CA ARG A 119 -11.31 -8.29 6.42
C ARG A 119 -10.65 -9.22 7.43
N LYS A 120 -11.21 -10.43 7.60
CA LYS A 120 -10.77 -11.40 8.62
C LYS A 120 -10.77 -10.81 10.04
N THR A 121 -11.80 -10.04 10.38
CA THR A 121 -11.94 -9.34 11.67
C THR A 121 -11.81 -10.28 12.87
N ASN A 122 -12.31 -11.52 12.79
CA ASN A 122 -12.16 -12.51 13.86
C ASN A 122 -10.69 -12.88 14.11
N VAL A 123 -9.90 -13.00 13.04
CA VAL A 123 -8.46 -13.31 13.14
C VAL A 123 -7.69 -12.10 13.66
N LEU A 124 -8.04 -10.90 13.18
CA LEU A 124 -7.50 -9.65 13.72
C LEU A 124 -7.79 -9.53 15.21
N PHE A 125 -9.03 -9.76 15.62
CA PHE A 125 -9.43 -9.75 17.02
C PHE A 125 -8.62 -10.75 17.83
N ALA A 126 -8.58 -12.02 17.43
CA ALA A 126 -7.81 -13.03 18.14
C ALA A 126 -6.34 -12.64 18.27
N LYS A 127 -5.72 -12.13 17.21
CA LYS A 127 -4.30 -11.74 17.20
C LYS A 127 -4.00 -10.54 18.12
N HIS A 128 -4.86 -9.54 18.13
CA HIS A 128 -4.64 -8.32 18.93
C HIS A 128 -5.10 -8.49 20.38
N ALA A 129 -6.23 -9.15 20.60
CA ALA A 129 -6.78 -9.37 21.94
C ALA A 129 -6.03 -10.43 22.75
N SER A 130 -5.39 -11.42 22.10
CA SER A 130 -4.60 -12.44 22.81
C SER A 130 -3.29 -11.92 23.42
N ASN A 131 -2.83 -10.75 22.99
CA ASN A 131 -1.59 -10.12 23.48
C ASN A 131 -1.87 -8.97 24.46
N VAL A 132 -3.08 -8.90 25.01
CA VAL A 132 -3.41 -7.88 26.02
C VAL A 132 -2.77 -8.30 27.34
N ASP A 133 -1.70 -7.60 27.71
CA ASP A 133 -1.17 -7.61 29.06
C ASP A 133 -2.03 -6.67 29.92
N TRP A 134 -2.91 -7.25 30.72
CA TRP A 134 -3.76 -6.49 31.63
C TRP A 134 -2.90 -6.03 32.82
N GLN A 135 -2.58 -4.75 32.87
CA GLN A 135 -1.96 -4.20 34.08
C GLN A 135 -3.01 -4.15 35.19
N ASN A 136 -2.68 -4.73 36.35
CA ASN A 136 -3.46 -4.55 37.57
C ASN A 136 -3.30 -3.09 38.02
N PHE A 137 -4.39 -2.33 37.93
CA PHE A 137 -4.45 -0.96 38.43
C PHE A 137 -4.59 -0.87 39.97
N ASP A 138 -4.58 -2.01 40.67
CA ASP A 138 -4.71 -2.09 42.12
C ASP A 138 -3.39 -1.85 42.87
N ILE A 139 -2.77 -0.68 42.70
CA ILE A 139 -1.60 -0.16 43.46
C ILE A 139 -1.64 1.39 43.34
N VAL A 140 -1.89 2.30 44.30
CA VAL A 140 -2.11 2.32 45.76
C VAL A 140 -3.04 3.53 46.03
N GLU A 141 -4.14 3.37 46.75
CA GLU A 141 -4.67 4.49 47.56
C GLU A 141 -3.78 4.61 48.79
N GLN A 142 -2.90 5.61 48.82
CA GLN A 142 -2.33 6.19 50.04
C GLN A 142 -2.24 7.71 49.89
#